data_AF-A0A917S380-F1
#
_entry.id   AF-A0A917S380-F1
#
_cell.length_a   1.000
_cell.length_b   1.000
_cell.length_c   1.000
_cell.angle_alpha   90.00
_cell.angle_beta   90.00
_cell.angle_gamma   90.00
#
_symmetry.space_group_name_H-M   'P 1'
#
loop_
_entity.id
_entity.type
_entity.pdbx_description
1 polymer ?
#
loop_
_entity_poly.entity_id
_entity_poly.type
_entity_poly.pdbx_seq_one_letter_code
_entity_poly.pdbx_strand_id
1 'polypeptide(L)'
;MQIKRDTLLKGTAQTPCVIFSPDDMRGTALIMHGYGGSNEEQLGLAFRIAETGLRTVVIDLHGHGENSSIFNGEKDRHIISFETGVQFPALVLCKYRT
;
A
#
# COMPACT_ATOMS: atom_id res chain seq x y z
N MET A 1 4.16 2.82 -17.82
CA MET A 1 3.91 3.18 -16.40
C MET A 1 2.58 3.90 -16.27
N GLN A 2 1.63 3.31 -15.55
CA GLN A 2 0.33 3.91 -15.25
C GLN A 2 0.20 4.19 -13.76
N ILE A 3 -0.38 5.34 -13.39
CA ILE A 3 -0.57 5.74 -11.99
C ILE A 3 -2.06 6.01 -11.77
N LYS A 4 -2.64 5.42 -10.73
CA LYS A 4 -4.08 5.54 -10.43
C LYS A 4 -4.31 5.64 -8.92
N ARG A 5 -5.27 6.48 -8.51
CA ARG A 5 -5.91 6.41 -7.18
C ARG A 5 -7.07 5.41 -7.22
N ASP A 6 -7.13 4.52 -6.24
CA ASP A 6 -8.15 3.47 -6.16
C ASP A 6 -8.48 3.13 -4.71
N THR A 7 -9.46 2.26 -4.50
CA THR A 7 -9.82 1.74 -3.18
C THR A 7 -9.63 0.23 -3.14
N LEU A 8 -8.77 -0.25 -2.25
CA LEU A 8 -8.66 -1.68 -1.96
C LEU A 8 -9.85 -2.13 -1.13
N LEU A 9 -10.47 -3.23 -1.55
CA LEU A 9 -11.60 -3.85 -0.86
C LEU A 9 -11.16 -5.20 -0.29
N LYS A 10 -11.37 -5.41 1.02
CA LYS A 10 -11.20 -6.72 1.67
C LYS A 10 -12.35 -6.96 2.64
N GLY A 11 -13.28 -7.83 2.26
CA GLY A 11 -14.54 -7.98 2.99
C GLY A 11 -15.30 -6.65 3.01
N THR A 12 -15.58 -6.12 4.20
CA THR A 12 -16.22 -4.80 4.38
C THR A 12 -15.21 -3.65 4.53
N ALA A 13 -13.91 -3.95 4.60
CA ALA A 13 -12.88 -2.92 4.74
C ALA A 13 -12.59 -2.25 3.41
N GLN A 14 -12.46 -0.92 3.45
CA GLN A 14 -12.10 -0.08 2.31
C GLN A 14 -10.86 0.72 2.66
N THR A 15 -9.81 0.60 1.84
CA THR A 15 -8.54 1.29 2.09
C THR A 15 -8.16 2.09 0.84
N PRO A 16 -8.16 3.43 0.92
CA PRO A 16 -7.64 4.28 -0.15
C PRO A 16 -6.20 3.91 -0.48
N CYS A 17 -5.87 3.92 -1.77
CA CYS A 17 -4.54 3.58 -2.23
C CYS A 17 -4.12 4.33 -3.50
N VAL A 18 -2.81 4.42 -3.69
CA VAL A 18 -2.20 4.85 -4.95
C VAL A 18 -1.47 3.67 -5.56
N ILE A 19 -1.75 3.38 -6.82
CA ILE A 19 -1.23 2.22 -7.54
C ILE A 19 -0.34 2.70 -8.69
N PHE A 20 0.87 2.15 -8.75
CA PHE A 20 1.77 2.28 -9.90
C PHE A 20 1.86 0.93 -10.59
N SER A 21 1.54 0.91 -11.88
CA SER A 21 1.58 -0.29 -12.71
C SER A 21 2.64 -0.10 -13.80
N PRO A 22 3.80 -0.78 -13.71
CA PRO A 22 4.74 -0.86 -14.83
C PRO A 22 4.16 -1.70 -15.97
N ASP A 23 4.70 -1.55 -17.16
CA ASP A 23 4.18 -2.23 -18.35
C ASP A 23 4.57 -3.74 -18.37
N ASP A 24 5.75 -4.07 -17.80
CA ASP A 24 6.22 -5.45 -17.55
C ASP A 24 6.08 -5.79 -16.06
N MET A 25 4.91 -6.28 -15.64
CA MET A 25 4.64 -6.63 -14.25
C MET A 25 5.21 -8.00 -13.87
N ARG A 26 6.16 -8.01 -12.92
CA ARG A 26 6.86 -9.22 -12.42
C ARG A 26 6.42 -9.65 -11.03
N GLY A 27 5.70 -8.78 -10.32
CA GLY A 27 5.26 -8.99 -8.95
C GLY A 27 4.58 -7.75 -8.39
N THR A 28 4.28 -7.74 -7.09
CA THR A 28 3.65 -6.59 -6.42
C THR A 28 4.30 -6.29 -5.07
N ALA A 29 4.40 -5.02 -4.72
CA ALA A 29 4.84 -4.56 -3.42
C ALA A 29 3.76 -3.69 -2.76
N LEU A 30 3.44 -4.00 -1.51
CA LEU A 30 2.58 -3.17 -0.67
C LEU A 30 3.47 -2.24 0.16
N ILE A 31 3.21 -0.94 0.08
CA ILE A 31 4.02 0.09 0.72
C ILE A 31 3.17 0.79 1.77
N MET A 32 3.70 0.81 2.99
CA MET A 32 3.03 1.42 4.15
C MET A 32 3.97 2.42 4.81
N HIS A 33 3.40 3.53 5.26
CA HIS A 33 4.10 4.50 6.10
C HIS A 33 4.12 4.03 7.58
N GLY A 34 4.96 4.66 8.40
CA GLY A 34 4.92 4.51 9.86
C GLY A 34 3.87 5.42 10.50
N TYR A 35 3.58 5.27 11.79
CA TYR A 35 2.48 5.96 12.50
C TYR A 35 2.39 7.49 12.31
N GLY A 36 3.49 8.18 12.04
CA GLY A 36 3.47 9.64 11.83
C GLY A 36 3.27 10.12 10.38
N GLY A 37 3.15 9.20 9.42
CA GLY A 37 3.20 9.52 7.99
C GLY A 37 1.88 9.38 7.24
N SER A 38 1.98 9.47 5.92
CA SER A 38 0.89 9.18 4.98
C SER A 38 1.41 8.50 3.71
N ASN A 39 0.49 8.04 2.86
CA ASN A 39 0.77 7.42 1.57
C ASN A 39 1.57 8.38 0.66
N GLU A 40 1.33 9.69 0.74
CA GLU A 40 1.94 10.69 -0.12
C GLU A 40 3.46 10.75 0.06
N GLU A 41 3.92 10.58 1.31
CA GLU A 41 5.35 10.55 1.63
C GLU A 41 6.07 9.35 0.99
N GLN A 42 5.34 8.29 0.65
CA GLN A 42 5.88 7.07 0.08
C GLN A 42 5.84 7.03 -1.46
N LEU A 43 5.20 8.00 -2.13
CA LEU A 43 5.02 7.98 -3.58
C LEU A 43 6.36 7.98 -4.35
N GLY A 44 7.37 8.70 -3.85
CA GLY A 44 8.70 8.68 -4.45
C GLY A 44 9.36 7.29 -4.37
N LEU A 45 9.25 6.61 -3.23
CA LEU A 45 9.74 5.24 -3.05
C LEU A 45 8.95 4.26 -3.93
N ALA A 46 7.62 4.40 -3.97
CA ALA A 46 6.72 3.57 -4.75
C ALA A 46 7.01 3.65 -6.25
N PHE A 47 7.31 4.84 -6.76
CA PHE A 47 7.70 5.03 -8.15
C PHE A 47 9.02 4.30 -8.46
N ARG A 48 10.05 4.48 -7.62
CA ARG A 48 11.36 3.83 -7.82
C ARG A 48 11.31 2.31 -7.77
N ILE A 49 10.46 1.74 -6.91
CA ILE A 49 10.22 0.29 -6.89
C ILE A 49 9.44 -0.12 -8.14
N ALA A 50 8.49 0.69 -8.60
CA ALA A 50 7.72 0.35 -9.78
C ALA A 50 8.56 0.30 -11.06
N GLU A 51 9.60 1.13 -11.15
CA GLU A 51 10.60 1.07 -12.22
C GLU A 51 11.37 -0.27 -12.29
N THR A 52 11.37 -1.08 -11.22
CA THR A 52 11.99 -2.42 -11.23
C THR A 52 11.07 -3.52 -11.77
N GLY A 53 9.88 -3.17 -12.27
CA GLY A 53 8.88 -4.11 -12.78
C GLY A 53 7.93 -4.65 -11.71
N LEU A 54 7.93 -4.08 -10.50
CA LEU A 54 6.95 -4.43 -9.45
C LEU A 54 5.76 -3.48 -9.50
N ARG A 55 4.53 -3.99 -9.52
CA ARG A 55 3.37 -3.14 -9.25
C ARG A 55 3.47 -2.64 -7.81
N THR A 56 3.34 -1.35 -7.56
CA THR A 56 3.32 -0.84 -6.18
C THR A 56 1.92 -0.40 -5.80
N VAL A 57 1.55 -0.73 -4.56
CA VAL A 57 0.29 -0.33 -3.95
C VAL A 57 0.64 0.38 -2.66
N VAL A 58 0.36 1.68 -2.60
CA VAL A 58 0.65 2.53 -1.45
C VAL A 58 -0.65 2.79 -0.71
N ILE A 59 -0.69 2.54 0.59
CA ILE A 59 -1.89 2.70 1.41
C ILE A 59 -1.63 3.60 2.61
N ASP A 60 -2.70 4.22 3.09
CA ASP A 60 -2.74 4.78 4.44
C ASP A 60 -3.22 3.75 5.45
N LEU A 61 -2.56 3.71 6.61
CA LEU A 61 -3.09 3.01 7.77
C LEU A 61 -4.40 3.66 8.21
N HIS A 62 -5.29 2.92 8.89
CA HIS A 62 -6.53 3.52 9.39
C HIS A 62 -6.22 4.75 10.27
N GLY A 63 -6.99 5.82 10.11
CA GLY A 63 -6.86 7.06 10.88
C GLY A 63 -5.75 7.99 10.37
N HIS A 64 -5.09 7.64 9.26
CA HIS A 64 -4.01 8.42 8.66
C HIS A 64 -4.37 8.82 7.22
N GLY A 65 -3.78 9.92 6.76
CA GLY A 65 -3.94 10.42 5.39
C GLY A 65 -5.40 10.45 4.94
N GLU A 66 -5.70 9.77 3.84
CA GLU A 66 -7.03 9.68 3.23
C GLU A 66 -7.92 8.60 3.89
N ASN A 67 -7.37 7.76 4.78
CA ASN A 67 -8.10 6.65 5.39
C ASN A 67 -8.80 7.08 6.69
N SER A 68 -10.08 7.42 6.57
CA SER A 68 -10.93 7.92 7.66
C SER A 68 -11.42 6.86 8.67
N SER A 69 -11.04 5.59 8.48
CA SER A 69 -11.41 4.53 9.42
C SER A 69 -10.70 4.71 10.78
N ILE A 70 -11.26 4.16 11.84
CA ILE A 70 -10.65 4.26 13.18
C ILE A 70 -9.44 3.33 13.26
N PHE A 71 -8.28 3.90 13.64
CA PHE A 71 -7.07 3.12 13.94
C PHE A 71 -7.33 2.19 15.13
N ASN A 72 -7.06 0.90 14.94
CA ASN A 72 -7.11 -0.09 16.00
C ASN A 72 -5.98 -1.09 15.76
N GLY A 73 -4.95 -1.05 16.62
CA GLY A 73 -3.74 -1.86 16.47
C GLY A 73 -3.97 -3.38 16.30
N GLU A 74 -5.11 -3.93 16.73
CA GLU A 74 -5.47 -5.33 16.45
C GLU A 74 -6.01 -5.54 15.02
N LYS A 75 -6.84 -4.61 14.52
CA LYS A 75 -7.37 -4.64 13.14
C LYS A 75 -6.28 -4.31 12.12
N ASP A 76 -5.37 -3.41 12.45
CA ASP A 76 -4.26 -2.98 11.59
C ASP A 76 -3.16 -4.05 11.47
N ARG A 77 -3.05 -4.99 12.41
CA ARG A 77 -2.17 -6.17 12.27
C ARG A 77 -2.59 -7.09 11.11
N HIS A 78 -3.88 -7.12 10.75
CA HIS A 78 -4.40 -7.92 9.63
C HIS A 78 -4.18 -7.29 8.25
N ILE A 79 -3.82 -6.00 8.19
CA ILE A 79 -3.31 -5.35 6.97
C ILE A 79 -2.01 -6.05 6.55
N ILE A 80 -1.19 -6.51 7.51
CA ILE A 80 0.05 -7.26 7.22
C ILE A 80 -0.24 -8.67 6.67
N SER A 81 -1.46 -9.19 6.85
CA SER A 81 -1.97 -10.41 6.22
C SER A 81 -2.84 -10.10 4.99
N PHE A 82 -2.53 -9.03 4.25
CA PHE A 82 -2.96 -8.91 2.87
C PHE A 82 -2.38 -10.11 2.07
N GLU A 83 -3.12 -11.22 2.05
CA GLU A 83 -3.44 -11.85 0.78
C GLU A 83 -4.13 -10.78 -0.05
N THR A 84 -3.31 -9.90 -0.61
CA THR A 84 -3.70 -9.15 -1.78
C THR A 84 -4.33 -10.18 -2.72
N GLY A 85 -5.50 -9.92 -3.28
CA GLY A 85 -6.03 -10.70 -4.41
C GLY A 85 -5.16 -10.54 -5.67
N VAL A 86 -3.85 -10.52 -5.47
CA VAL A 86 -2.75 -10.28 -6.38
C VAL A 86 -1.97 -11.58 -6.33
N GLN A 87 -2.00 -12.28 -7.44
CA GLN A 87 -1.62 -13.67 -7.60
C GLN A 87 -0.08 -13.91 -7.55
N PHE A 88 0.68 -13.01 -6.94
CA PHE A 88 2.15 -12.95 -7.00
C PHE A 88 2.73 -12.59 -5.62
N PRO A 89 3.97 -13.00 -5.29
CA PRO A 89 4.55 -12.77 -3.97
C PRO A 89 4.56 -11.27 -3.63
N ALA A 90 3.91 -10.90 -2.51
CA ALA A 90 3.80 -9.53 -2.04
C ALA A 90 4.96 -9.21 -1.09
N LEU A 91 5.78 -8.21 -1.43
CA LEU A 91 6.77 -7.64 -0.51
C LEU A 91 6.13 -6.49 0.27
N VAL A 92 6.13 -6.57 1.60
CA VAL A 92 5.67 -5.49 2.48
C VAL A 92 6.87 -4.62 2.85
N LEU A 93 6.86 -3.37 2.43
CA LEU A 93 7.86 -2.38 2.80
C LEU A 93 7.24 -1.38 3.77
N CYS A 94 7.67 -1.44 5.02
CA CYS A 94 7.29 -0.48 6.06
C CYS A 94 8.52 0.32 6.49
N LYS A 95 8.43 1.66 6.39
CA LYS A 95 9.44 2.55 6.96
C LYS A 95 9.12 2.76 8.44
N TYR A 96 9.72 1.95 9.31
CA TYR A 96 9.76 2.27 10.74
C TYR A 96 10.78 3.40 10.97
N ARG A 97 10.30 4.60 11.28
CA ARG A 97 11.12 5.61 11.95
C ARG A 97 10.93 5.38 13.45
N THR A 98 12.00 4.96 14.13
CA THR A 98 12.10 5.00 15.60
C THR A 98 12.09 6.44 16.09
#